data_AF-A0A1C6IKR8-F1
#
_entry.id   AF-A0A1C6IKR8-F1
#
_cell.length_a   1.000
_cell.length_b   1.000
_cell.length_c   1.000
_cell.angle_alpha   90.00
_cell.angle_beta   90.00
_cell.angle_gamma   90.00
#
_symmetry.space_group_name_H-M   'P 1'
#
loop_
_entity.id
_entity.type
_entity.pdbx_description
1 polymer ?
#
loop_
_entity_poly.entity_id
_entity_poly.type
_entity_poly.pdbx_seq_one_letter_code
_entity_poly.pdbx_strand_id
1 'polypeptide(L)'
;MLEANHDIETLRSGPYPYYLKQRILGAQGHLSNEDAARFAAVLAQSGTSEIILAHLSRENNTPAMAQTAVERALSAAGVSPLLSVAPRDCLGPAHTVSRRSVCRR
;
A
#
# COMPACT_ATOMS: atom_id res chain seq x y z
N MET A 1 -4.36 0.60 8.26
CA MET A 1 -4.41 -0.18 7.01
C MET A 1 -4.27 0.80 5.86
N LEU A 2 -3.43 0.49 4.87
CA LEU A 2 -3.21 1.29 3.67
C LEU A 2 -3.55 0.48 2.43
N GLU A 3 -4.15 1.13 1.44
CA GLU A 3 -4.32 0.51 0.13
C GLU A 3 -3.00 0.52 -0.64
N ALA A 4 -2.66 -0.62 -1.24
CA ALA A 4 -1.51 -0.78 -2.13
C ALA A 4 -2.01 -1.54 -3.37
N ASN A 5 -2.72 -0.84 -4.26
CA ASN A 5 -3.54 -1.51 -5.26
C ASN A 5 -2.70 -2.08 -6.40
N HIS A 6 -1.73 -1.32 -6.90
CA HIS A 6 -1.00 -1.69 -8.10
C HIS A 6 0.43 -1.19 -8.09
N ASP A 7 1.28 -1.90 -8.81
CA ASP A 7 2.55 -1.40 -9.30
C ASP A 7 2.34 -0.69 -10.64
N ILE A 8 2.96 0.48 -10.80
CA ILE A 8 2.72 1.37 -11.96
C ILE A 8 3.17 0.69 -13.26
N GLU A 9 4.35 0.06 -13.25
CA GLU A 9 4.92 -0.55 -14.44
C GLU A 9 4.13 -1.81 -14.83
N THR A 10 3.77 -2.63 -13.85
CA THR A 10 2.93 -3.80 -14.08
C THR A 10 1.55 -3.41 -14.60
N LEU A 11 0.95 -2.32 -14.09
CA LEU A 11 -0.31 -1.80 -14.61
C LEU A 11 -0.19 -1.29 -16.04
N ARG A 12 0.92 -0.64 -16.39
CA ARG A 12 1.17 -0.14 -17.76
C ARG A 12 1.34 -1.27 -18.76
N SER A 13 2.12 -2.29 -18.43
CA SER A 13 2.39 -3.44 -19.30
C SER A 13 1.32 -4.54 -19.21
N GLY A 14 0.45 -4.49 -18.21
CA GLY A 14 -0.54 -5.52 -17.91
C GLY A 14 -1.66 -5.67 -18.95
N PRO A 15 -2.55 -6.66 -18.78
CA PRO A 15 -3.52 -7.04 -19.80
C PRO A 15 -4.73 -6.09 -19.91
N TYR A 16 -4.84 -5.12 -19.01
CA TYR A 16 -6.00 -4.24 -18.98
C TYR A 16 -6.12 -3.36 -20.24
N PRO A 17 -7.35 -3.10 -20.72
CA PRO A 17 -7.54 -2.18 -21.82
C PRO A 17 -7.09 -0.76 -21.42
N TYR A 18 -6.69 0.02 -22.42
CA TYR A 18 -6.08 1.33 -22.20
C TYR A 18 -6.94 2.28 -21.34
N TYR A 19 -8.25 2.34 -21.61
CA TYR A 19 -9.17 3.19 -20.85
C TYR A 19 -9.19 2.85 -19.34
N LEU A 20 -9.04 1.57 -18.99
CA LEU A 20 -9.03 1.13 -17.60
C LEU A 20 -7.70 1.50 -16.92
N LYS A 21 -6.58 1.33 -17.62
CA LYS A 21 -5.26 1.80 -17.15
C LYS A 21 -5.27 3.30 -16.88
N GLN A 22 -5.83 4.10 -17.79
CA GLN A 22 -5.96 5.55 -17.61
C GLN A 22 -6.80 5.92 -16.39
N ARG A 23 -7.93 5.23 -16.18
CA ARG A 23 -8.78 5.47 -15.02
C ARG A 23 -8.07 5.13 -13.71
N ILE A 24 -7.36 4.00 -13.64
CA ILE A 24 -6.65 3.55 -12.44
C ILE A 24 -5.48 4.50 -12.10
N LEU A 25 -4.75 4.97 -13.12
CA LEU A 25 -3.64 5.92 -12.97
C LEU A 25 -4.08 7.38 -12.77
N GLY A 26 -5.37 7.68 -12.97
CA GLY A 26 -5.91 9.02 -12.87
C GLY A 26 -5.96 9.54 -11.43
N ALA A 27 -6.17 10.84 -11.26
CA ALA A 27 -6.21 11.50 -9.94
C ALA A 27 -7.31 10.98 -8.99
N GLN A 28 -8.35 10.35 -9.53
CA GLN A 28 -9.44 9.70 -8.77
C GLN A 28 -9.39 8.17 -8.88
N GLY A 29 -8.24 7.64 -9.30
CA GLY A 29 -7.99 6.22 -9.45
C GLY A 29 -7.63 5.55 -8.12
N HIS A 30 -6.85 4.48 -8.21
CA HIS A 30 -6.44 3.70 -7.03
C HIS A 30 -5.04 4.08 -6.58
N LEU A 31 -4.74 3.90 -5.29
CA LEU A 31 -3.39 4.17 -4.77
C LEU A 31 -2.37 3.17 -5.34
N SER A 32 -1.28 3.69 -5.88
CA SER A 32 -0.12 2.87 -6.26
C SER A 32 0.66 2.40 -5.03
N ASN A 33 1.45 1.34 -5.18
CA ASN A 33 2.37 0.88 -4.12
C ASN A 33 3.33 1.99 -3.67
N GLU A 34 3.78 2.83 -4.61
CA GLU A 34 4.72 3.91 -4.36
C GLU A 34 4.06 5.05 -3.56
N ASP A 35 2.83 5.42 -3.89
CA ASP A 35 2.08 6.43 -3.13
C ASP A 35 1.73 5.93 -1.73
N ALA A 36 1.37 4.65 -1.61
CA ALA A 36 1.17 3.98 -0.34
C ALA A 36 2.45 3.98 0.51
N ALA A 37 3.61 3.73 -0.10
CA ALA A 37 4.92 3.74 0.54
C ALA A 37 5.30 5.11 1.09
N ARG A 38 5.10 6.17 0.29
CA ARG A 38 5.34 7.56 0.75
C ARG A 38 4.47 7.91 1.94
N PHE A 39 3.18 7.57 1.87
CA PHE A 39 2.27 7.85 2.97
C PHE A 39 2.58 7.00 4.21
N ALA A 40 2.96 5.74 4.03
CA ALA A 40 3.42 4.86 5.11
C ALA A 40 4.62 5.47 5.87
N ALA A 41 5.60 6.03 5.15
CA ALA A 41 6.75 6.69 5.77
C ALA A 41 6.34 7.91 6.61
N VAL A 42 5.40 8.74 6.13
CA VAL A 42 4.86 9.88 6.88
C VAL A 42 4.14 9.42 8.15
N LEU A 43 3.30 8.40 8.03
CA LEU A 43 2.56 7.83 9.15
C LEU A 43 3.49 7.23 10.21
N ALA A 44 4.51 6.49 9.79
CA ALA A 44 5.50 5.89 10.66
C ALA A 44 6.32 6.94 11.42
N GLN A 45 6.78 8.00 10.73
CA GLN A 45 7.43 9.15 11.37
C GLN A 45 6.50 9.87 12.37
N SER A 46 5.19 9.85 12.12
CA SER A 46 4.18 10.40 13.02
C SER A 46 3.80 9.46 14.18
N GLY A 47 4.54 8.36 14.38
CA GLY A 47 4.36 7.42 15.49
C GLY A 47 3.45 6.23 15.20
N THR A 48 3.12 5.95 13.93
CA THR A 48 2.40 4.72 13.57
C THR A 48 3.33 3.51 13.75
N SER A 49 2.94 2.59 14.62
CA SER A 49 3.76 1.41 14.97
C SER A 49 3.47 0.18 14.12
N GLU A 50 2.32 0.12 13.44
CA GLU A 50 1.91 -1.03 12.62
C GLU A 50 1.23 -0.55 11.33
N ILE A 51 1.63 -1.14 10.21
CA ILE A 51 1.12 -0.87 8.87
C ILE A 51 0.72 -2.20 8.23
N ILE A 52 -0.51 -2.24 7.73
CA ILE A 52 -1.08 -3.39 7.03
C ILE A 52 -1.42 -2.93 5.61
N LEU A 53 -0.81 -3.55 4.60
CA LEU A 53 -1.08 -3.29 3.19
C LEU A 53 -2.25 -4.16 2.73
N ALA A 54 -3.23 -3.56 2.05
CA ALA A 54 -4.46 -4.22 1.61
C ALA A 54 -4.89 -3.78 0.20
N HIS A 55 -5.92 -4.45 -0.32
CA HIS A 55 -6.53 -4.17 -1.64
C HIS A 55 -5.57 -4.37 -2.83
N LEU A 56 -4.67 -5.35 -2.76
CA LEU A 56 -3.72 -5.65 -3.84
C LEU A 56 -4.45 -6.24 -5.07
N SER A 57 -4.31 -5.62 -6.23
CA SER A 57 -4.74 -6.18 -7.53
C SER A 57 -4.15 -7.57 -7.72
N ARG A 58 -4.94 -8.48 -8.33
CA ARG A 58 -4.44 -9.81 -8.71
C ARG A 58 -3.53 -9.73 -9.92
N GLU A 59 -3.85 -8.83 -10.84
CA GLU A 59 -3.27 -8.71 -12.18
C GLU A 59 -2.05 -7.80 -12.19
N ASN A 60 -2.09 -6.70 -11.42
CA ASN A 60 -1.08 -5.65 -11.46
C ASN A 60 -0.35 -5.47 -10.12
N ASN A 61 -0.37 -6.49 -9.26
CA ASN A 61 0.34 -6.45 -7.99
C ASN A 61 0.66 -7.84 -7.42
N THR A 62 1.72 -7.89 -6.61
CA THR A 62 2.03 -9.04 -5.75
C THR A 62 2.29 -8.57 -4.32
N PRO A 63 2.08 -9.41 -3.29
CA PRO A 63 2.42 -9.08 -1.91
C PRO A 63 3.86 -8.60 -1.77
N ALA A 64 4.81 -9.25 -2.45
CA ALA A 64 6.22 -8.90 -2.42
C ALA A 64 6.50 -7.51 -3.01
N MET A 65 5.81 -7.11 -4.07
CA MET A 65 5.99 -5.79 -4.68
C MET A 65 5.49 -4.66 -3.77
N ALA A 66 4.29 -4.83 -3.20
CA ALA A 66 3.74 -3.87 -2.25
C ALA A 66 4.63 -3.75 -1.01
N GLN A 67 5.06 -4.88 -0.45
CA GLN A 67 5.95 -4.93 0.70
C GLN A 67 7.30 -4.26 0.40
N THR A 68 7.95 -4.62 -0.71
CA THR A 68 9.26 -4.05 -1.09
C THR A 68 9.20 -2.54 -1.27
N ALA A 69 8.15 -2.02 -1.93
CA ALA A 69 7.98 -0.58 -2.12
C ALA A 69 7.92 0.16 -0.78
N VAL A 70 7.12 -0.36 0.16
CA VAL A 70 6.92 0.24 1.48
C VAL A 70 8.17 0.10 2.35
N GLU A 71 8.82 -1.07 2.37
CA GLU A 71 10.07 -1.28 3.11
C GLU A 71 11.18 -0.33 2.67
N ARG A 72 11.31 -0.09 1.36
CA ARG A 72 12.29 0.88 0.81
C ARG A 72 12.02 2.29 1.33
N ALA A 73 10.76 2.74 1.31
CA ALA A 73 10.40 4.07 1.80
C ALA A 73 10.58 4.21 3.32
N LEU A 74 10.23 3.18 4.09
CA LEU A 74 10.43 3.14 5.54
C LEU A 74 11.92 3.19 5.90
N SER A 75 12.74 2.39 5.22
CA SER A 75 14.20 2.37 5.38
C SER A 75 14.83 3.72 5.04
N ALA A 76 14.42 4.34 3.94
CA ALA A 76 14.89 5.68 3.55
C ALA A 76 14.50 6.77 4.56
N ALA A 77 13.35 6.61 5.23
CA ALA A 77 12.90 7.50 6.29
C ALA A 77 13.48 7.16 7.69
N GLY A 78 14.28 6.10 7.82
CA GLY A 78 14.90 5.71 9.08
C GLY A 78 13.91 5.18 10.13
N VAL A 79 12.76 4.65 9.71
CA VAL A 79 11.69 4.13 10.59
C VAL A 79 11.42 2.66 10.30
N SER A 80 10.99 1.92 11.32
CA SER A 80 10.78 0.47 11.25
C SER A 80 9.49 0.02 11.97
N PRO A 81 8.29 0.45 11.51
CA PRO A 81 7.04 -0.08 12.02
C PRO A 81 6.88 -1.57 11.69
N LEU A 82 6.00 -2.26 12.41
CA LEU A 82 5.55 -3.60 12.01
C LEU A 82 4.84 -3.49 10.66
N LEU A 83 5.31 -4.22 9.66
CA LEU A 83 4.74 -4.23 8.31
C LEU A 83 4.17 -5.63 8.01
N SER A 84 2.95 -5.66 7.50
CA SER A 84 2.31 -6.89 7.03
C SER A 84 1.47 -6.65 5.78
N VAL A 85 1.18 -7.73 5.05
CA VAL A 85 0.29 -7.71 3.88
C VAL A 85 -0.93 -8.57 4.18
N ALA A 86 -2.12 -7.99 4.04
CA ALA A 86 -3.37 -8.71 4.23
C ALA A 86 -3.53 -9.80 3.15
N PRO A 87 -3.96 -11.03 3.52
CA PRO A 87 -4.26 -12.07 2.55
C PRO A 87 -5.39 -11.63 1.61
N ARG A 88 -5.31 -12.05 0.34
CA ARG A 88 -6.30 -11.69 -0.69
C ARG A 88 -7.51 -12.62 -0.70
N ASP A 89 -7.29 -13.91 -0.46
CA ASP A 89 -8.26 -14.98 -0.73
C ASP A 89 -8.90 -15.54 0.54
N CYS A 90 -8.42 -15.15 1.71
CA CYS A 90 -8.91 -15.63 3.00
C CYS A 90 -8.90 -14.51 4.04
N LEU A 91 -9.57 -14.76 5.15
CA LEU A 91 -9.57 -13.84 6.29
C LEU A 91 -8.18 -13.79 6.92
N GLY A 92 -7.68 -12.57 7.11
CA GLY A 92 -6.47 -12.32 7.89
C GLY A 92 -6.72 -12.42 9.40
N PRO A 93 -5.65 -12.31 10.21
CA PRO A 93 -5.78 -12.21 11.65
C PRO A 93 -6.57 -10.96 12.06
N ALA A 94 -7.20 -11.00 13.24
CA ALA A 94 -7.84 -9.82 13.81
C ALA A 94 -6.77 -8.87 14.38
N HIS A 95 -6.83 -7.60 13.98
CA HIS A 95 -5.94 -6.56 14.49
C HIS A 95 -6.70 -5.65 15.47
N THR A 96 -6.17 -5.51 16.68
CA THR A 96 -6.78 -4.65 17.72
C THR A 96 -6.08 -3.30 17.76
N VAL A 97 -6.83 -2.23 17.54
CA VAL A 97 -6.29 -0.86 17.62
C VAL A 97 -6.13 -0.46 19.09
N SER A 98 -4.90 -0.51 19.59
CA SER A 98 -4.58 -0.23 21.00
C SER A 98 -4.48 1.27 21.32
N ARG A 99 -4.19 2.12 20.32
CA ARG A 99 -4.12 3.58 20.45
C ARG A 99 -4.80 4.26 19.27
N ARG A 100 -5.69 5.22 19.55
CA ARG A 100 -6.32 6.08 18.54
C ARG A 100 -5.61 7.43 18.52
N SER A 101 -4.78 7.65 17.50
CA SER A 101 -4.40 8.99 17.05
C SER A 101 -5.17 9.29 15.77
N VAL A 102 -5.79 10.47 15.70
CA VAL A 102 -6.49 10.90 14.48
C VAL A 102 -5.44 11.37 13.48
N CYS A 103 -5.43 10.78 12.29
CA CYS A 103 -4.64 11.30 11.18
C CYS A 103 -5.18 12.69 10.85
N ARG A 104 -4.40 13.74 11.17
CA ARG A 104 -4.80 15.11 10.85
C ARG A 104 -4.65 15.31 9.33
N ARG A 105 -5.65 15.93 8.71
CA ARG A 105 -5.66 16.26 7.28
C ARG A 105 -4.64 17.34 6.96
#